data_AF-L1P613-F1
#
_entry.id   AF-L1P613-F1
#
_cell.length_a   1.000
_cell.length_b   1.000
_cell.length_c   1.000
_cell.angle_alpha   90.00
_cell.angle_beta   90.00
_cell.angle_gamma   90.00
#
_symmetry.space_group_name_H-M   'P 1'
#
loop_
_entity.id
_entity.type
_entity.pdbx_description
1 polymer ?
#
loop_
_entity_poly.entity_id
_entity_poly.type
_entity_poly.pdbx_seq_one_letter_code
_entity_poly.pdbx_strand_id
1 'polypeptide(L)'
;MSVVVGGKILAELPKAAEKLTIKITAIKKAIKEADDLKDVAKRIASFTSKTLDDKLKEIADAWKKFYPEVFAERKFFEDLMAIYRYKAIDGWVRTSDIAPNFKAVDFYKGKSIGNQILAETAISMKTTKAKDVRQWLNSADIKKNIAFLKDGLNKLKGIDSNKHKMFINSAEIHIYMPKENITDDLLKTWEKELSKKTGETGIKFEIRTLEDFVK
;
A
#
# COMPACT_ATOMS: atom_id res chain seq x y z
N MET A 1 17.61 -57.50 -20.80
CA MET A 1 17.77 -56.12 -20.29
C MET A 1 16.83 -55.19 -21.04
N SER A 2 15.59 -54.93 -20.59
CA SER A 2 14.73 -53.88 -21.21
C SER A 2 13.45 -53.56 -20.41
N VAL A 3 13.52 -53.25 -19.11
CA VAL A 3 12.31 -52.83 -18.36
C VAL A 3 12.53 -51.65 -17.40
N VAL A 4 13.77 -51.36 -17.00
CA VAL A 4 14.04 -50.34 -15.95
C VAL A 4 13.97 -48.89 -16.46
N VAL A 5 14.09 -48.67 -17.78
CA VAL A 5 14.12 -47.32 -18.37
C VAL A 5 12.71 -46.71 -18.48
N GLY A 6 11.67 -47.52 -18.78
CA GLY A 6 10.30 -47.04 -18.96
C GLY A 6 9.62 -46.55 -17.67
N GLY A 7 9.88 -47.20 -16.53
CA GLY A 7 9.27 -46.85 -15.24
C GLY A 7 9.75 -45.51 -14.66
N LYS A 8 11.04 -45.17 -14.85
CA LYS A 8 11.59 -43.86 -14.44
C LYS A 8 11.02 -42.72 -15.28
N ILE A 9 10.88 -42.92 -16.60
CA ILE A 9 10.34 -41.90 -17.51
C ILE A 9 8.84 -41.65 -17.21
N LEU A 10 8.05 -42.70 -16.95
CA LEU A 10 6.64 -42.55 -16.56
C LEU A 10 6.44 -41.80 -15.24
N ALA A 11 7.37 -41.93 -14.27
CA ALA A 11 7.27 -41.26 -12.98
C ALA A 11 7.69 -39.77 -13.02
N GLU A 12 8.48 -39.36 -14.02
CA GLU A 12 8.96 -37.98 -14.16
C GLU A 12 8.06 -37.11 -15.05
N LEU A 13 7.32 -37.70 -15.98
CA LEU A 13 6.34 -37.02 -16.83
C LEU A 13 5.28 -36.20 -16.04
N PRO A 14 4.64 -36.74 -14.99
CA PRO A 14 3.68 -35.98 -14.17
C PRO A 14 4.32 -34.79 -13.46
N LYS A 15 5.56 -34.96 -12.95
CA LYS A 15 6.30 -33.89 -12.26
C LYS A 15 6.72 -32.76 -13.21
N ALA A 16 7.06 -33.11 -14.46
CA ALA A 16 7.35 -32.13 -15.50
C ALA A 16 6.09 -31.36 -15.92
N ALA A 17 4.95 -32.04 -16.05
CA ALA A 17 3.65 -31.41 -16.34
C ALA A 17 3.19 -30.46 -15.23
N GLU A 18 3.38 -30.84 -13.96
CA GLU A 18 3.09 -29.99 -12.81
C GLU A 18 3.97 -28.72 -12.78
N LYS A 19 5.29 -28.87 -12.98
CA LYS A 19 6.21 -27.73 -13.10
C LYS A 19 5.86 -26.81 -14.26
N LEU A 20 5.44 -27.36 -15.40
CA LEU A 20 5.00 -26.57 -16.56
C LEU A 20 3.71 -25.79 -16.24
N THR A 21 2.76 -26.41 -15.54
CA THR A 21 1.49 -25.79 -15.13
C THR A 21 1.71 -24.62 -14.16
N ILE A 22 2.63 -24.79 -13.20
CA ILE A 22 3.04 -23.71 -12.28
C ILE A 22 3.66 -22.54 -13.05
N LYS A 23 4.56 -22.83 -14.01
CA LYS A 23 5.17 -21.79 -14.86
C LYS A 23 4.13 -21.05 -15.71
N ILE A 24 3.20 -21.76 -16.33
CA ILE A 24 2.12 -21.15 -17.15
C ILE A 24 1.24 -20.25 -16.28
N THR A 25 0.89 -20.69 -15.06
CA THR A 25 0.09 -19.88 -14.12
C THR A 25 0.83 -18.61 -13.71
N ALA A 26 2.13 -18.71 -13.42
CA ALA A 26 2.96 -17.56 -13.09
C ALA A 26 3.08 -16.58 -14.26
N ILE A 27 3.25 -17.08 -15.49
CA ILE A 27 3.32 -16.25 -16.70
C ILE A 27 1.99 -15.53 -16.96
N LYS A 28 0.85 -16.22 -16.87
CA LYS A 28 -0.48 -15.61 -17.03
C LYS A 28 -0.72 -14.50 -16.00
N LYS A 29 -0.33 -14.74 -14.75
CA LYS A 29 -0.41 -13.74 -13.69
C LYS A 29 0.46 -12.53 -14.00
N ALA A 30 1.71 -12.73 -14.42
CA ALA A 30 2.62 -11.65 -14.79
C ALA A 30 2.14 -10.83 -16.00
N ILE A 31 1.55 -11.49 -17.01
CA ILE A 31 0.94 -10.81 -18.17
C ILE A 31 -0.22 -9.93 -17.72
N LYS A 32 -1.14 -10.45 -16.90
CA LYS A 32 -2.26 -9.68 -16.36
C LYS A 32 -1.76 -8.48 -15.54
N GLU A 33 -0.80 -8.69 -14.65
CA GLU A 33 -0.20 -7.63 -13.85
C GLU A 33 0.48 -6.55 -14.72
N ALA A 34 1.08 -6.93 -15.85
CA ALA A 34 1.69 -6.02 -16.82
C ALA A 34 0.66 -5.21 -17.63
N ASP A 35 -0.49 -5.80 -17.95
CA ASP A 35 -1.59 -5.09 -18.61
C ASP A 35 -2.28 -4.12 -17.63
N ASP A 36 -2.56 -4.57 -16.39
CA ASP A 36 -3.08 -3.72 -15.32
C ASP A 36 -2.11 -2.53 -15.03
N LEU A 37 -0.79 -2.78 -15.08
CA LEU A 37 0.26 -1.76 -14.98
C LEU A 37 0.17 -0.70 -16.09
N LYS A 38 0.00 -1.12 -17.34
CA LYS A 38 -0.10 -0.20 -18.48
C LYS A 38 -1.34 0.67 -18.37
N ASP A 39 -2.45 0.11 -17.90
CA ASP A 39 -3.70 0.86 -17.74
C ASP A 39 -3.60 1.86 -16.60
N VAL A 40 -2.93 1.51 -15.49
CA VAL A 40 -2.64 2.47 -14.40
C VAL A 40 -1.67 3.57 -14.87
N ALA A 41 -0.60 3.23 -15.59
CA ALA A 41 0.35 4.21 -16.11
C ALA A 41 -0.31 5.20 -17.09
N LYS A 42 -1.15 4.70 -18.01
CA LYS A 42 -1.98 5.53 -18.89
C LYS A 42 -2.95 6.41 -18.10
N ARG A 43 -3.58 5.86 -17.07
CA ARG A 43 -4.49 6.62 -16.20
C ARG A 43 -3.77 7.75 -15.47
N ILE A 44 -2.56 7.53 -14.98
CA ILE A 44 -1.73 8.58 -14.35
C ILE A 44 -1.32 9.64 -15.37
N ALA A 45 -0.83 9.24 -16.53
CA ALA A 45 -0.46 10.18 -17.59
C ALA A 45 -1.66 11.04 -18.02
N SER A 46 -2.82 10.40 -18.21
CA SER A 46 -4.09 11.08 -18.47
C SER A 46 -4.45 12.04 -17.35
N PHE A 47 -4.46 11.58 -16.09
CA PHE A 47 -4.79 12.39 -14.91
C PHE A 47 -3.88 13.61 -14.75
N THR A 48 -2.57 13.42 -14.89
CA THR A 48 -1.58 14.49 -14.72
C THR A 48 -1.65 15.54 -15.83
N SER A 49 -2.09 15.16 -17.04
CA SER A 49 -2.28 16.07 -18.17
C SER A 49 -3.57 16.92 -18.11
N LYS A 50 -4.49 16.61 -17.20
CA LYS A 50 -5.77 17.31 -17.05
C LYS A 50 -5.61 18.69 -16.42
N THR A 51 -6.61 19.55 -16.68
CA THR A 51 -6.79 20.80 -15.95
C THR A 51 -7.03 20.54 -14.47
N LEU A 52 -6.83 21.54 -13.61
CA LEU A 52 -7.11 21.40 -12.18
C LEU A 52 -8.57 21.02 -11.93
N ASP A 53 -9.52 21.67 -12.61
CA ASP A 53 -10.95 21.40 -12.47
C ASP A 53 -11.29 19.95 -12.84
N ASP A 54 -10.72 19.44 -13.94
CA ASP A 54 -10.92 18.07 -14.37
C ASP A 54 -10.29 17.04 -13.41
N LYS A 55 -9.13 17.36 -12.82
CA LYS A 55 -8.49 16.53 -11.78
C LYS A 55 -9.38 16.44 -10.54
N LEU A 56 -9.87 17.59 -10.05
CA LEU A 56 -10.74 17.66 -8.88
C LEU A 56 -12.06 16.90 -9.12
N LYS A 57 -12.62 17.01 -10.33
CA LYS A 57 -13.80 16.24 -10.72
C LYS A 57 -13.54 14.73 -10.71
N GLU A 58 -12.43 14.27 -11.28
CA GLU A 58 -12.08 12.85 -11.27
C GLU A 58 -11.87 12.31 -9.85
N ILE A 59 -11.25 13.08 -8.95
CA ILE A 59 -11.12 12.72 -7.53
C ILE A 59 -12.50 12.56 -6.88
N ALA A 60 -13.39 13.53 -7.07
CA ALA A 60 -14.76 13.48 -6.54
C ALA A 60 -15.55 12.28 -7.10
N ASP A 61 -15.42 11.99 -8.38
CA ASP A 61 -16.07 10.84 -9.03
C ASP A 61 -15.48 9.51 -8.53
N ALA A 62 -14.18 9.43 -8.30
CA ALA A 62 -13.52 8.26 -7.71
C ALA A 62 -14.05 7.96 -6.31
N TRP A 63 -14.21 8.99 -5.48
CA TRP A 63 -14.87 8.85 -4.19
C TRP A 63 -16.29 8.32 -4.33
N LYS A 64 -17.09 8.78 -5.29
CA LYS A 64 -18.50 8.35 -5.43
C LYS A 64 -18.67 6.94 -5.98
N LYS A 65 -18.03 6.64 -7.11
CA LYS A 65 -18.36 5.49 -7.95
C LYS A 65 -17.55 4.25 -7.62
N PHE A 66 -16.33 4.44 -7.14
CA PHE A 66 -15.36 3.36 -7.06
C PHE A 66 -14.71 3.22 -5.68
N TYR A 67 -15.16 3.95 -4.66
CA TYR A 67 -14.71 3.71 -3.29
C TYR A 67 -15.41 2.47 -2.69
N PRO A 68 -14.69 1.58 -1.99
CA PRO A 68 -13.27 1.66 -1.67
C PRO A 68 -12.35 1.15 -2.80
N GLU A 69 -12.85 0.43 -3.79
CA GLU A 69 -12.09 -0.26 -4.85
C GLU A 69 -10.95 0.54 -5.50
N VAL A 70 -11.16 1.72 -6.07
CA VAL A 70 -10.10 2.53 -6.73
C VAL A 70 -9.02 3.03 -5.76
N PHE A 71 -9.34 3.14 -4.48
CA PHE A 71 -8.39 3.52 -3.43
C PHE A 71 -7.81 2.29 -2.70
N ALA A 72 -8.49 1.15 -2.77
CA ALA A 72 -8.08 -0.14 -2.24
C ALA A 72 -7.17 -0.88 -3.21
N GLU A 73 -7.35 -0.67 -4.52
CA GLU A 73 -6.38 -0.91 -5.57
C GLU A 73 -5.25 0.10 -5.39
N ARG A 74 -4.44 -0.19 -4.36
CA ARG A 74 -3.27 0.52 -3.83
C ARG A 74 -2.52 1.36 -4.86
N LYS A 75 -2.41 0.83 -6.08
CA LYS A 75 -1.59 1.36 -7.15
C LYS A 75 -1.90 2.81 -7.51
N PHE A 76 -3.12 3.13 -7.93
CA PHE A 76 -3.42 4.47 -8.46
C PHE A 76 -3.24 5.58 -7.42
N PHE A 77 -3.76 5.38 -6.21
CA PHE A 77 -3.67 6.38 -5.15
C PHE A 77 -2.24 6.56 -4.64
N GLU A 78 -1.51 5.46 -4.45
CA GLU A 78 -0.12 5.48 -4.06
C GLU A 78 0.76 6.07 -5.17
N ASP A 79 0.49 5.80 -6.46
CA ASP A 79 1.15 6.42 -7.61
C ASP A 79 0.97 7.95 -7.62
N LEU A 80 -0.25 8.44 -7.40
CA LEU A 80 -0.50 9.87 -7.29
C LEU A 80 0.29 10.48 -6.14
N MET A 81 0.32 9.81 -4.98
CA MET A 81 1.08 10.31 -3.83
C MET A 81 2.59 10.24 -4.03
N ALA A 82 3.12 9.29 -4.80
CA ALA A 82 4.52 9.28 -5.21
C ALA A 82 4.87 10.52 -6.07
N ILE A 83 3.93 11.01 -6.88
CA ILE A 83 4.11 12.19 -7.73
C ILE A 83 3.98 13.48 -6.92
N TYR A 84 2.97 13.60 -6.08
CA TYR A 84 2.63 14.88 -5.45
C TYR A 84 3.23 15.07 -4.06
N ARG A 85 3.48 14.00 -3.30
CA ARG A 85 3.78 14.09 -1.85
C ARG A 85 5.03 13.33 -1.42
N TYR A 86 5.09 12.02 -1.62
CA TYR A 86 6.22 11.17 -1.22
C TYR A 86 7.18 10.98 -2.37
N LYS A 87 7.77 12.09 -2.84
CA LYS A 87 8.55 12.08 -4.06
C LYS A 87 9.89 11.40 -3.85
N ALA A 88 10.32 10.62 -4.85
CA ALA A 88 11.63 9.98 -4.85
C ALA A 88 12.78 10.99 -4.75
N ILE A 89 12.64 12.18 -5.36
CA ILE A 89 13.61 13.28 -5.26
C ILE A 89 13.81 13.78 -3.82
N ASP A 90 12.81 13.60 -2.96
CA ASP A 90 12.87 13.99 -1.55
C ASP A 90 13.37 12.84 -0.67
N GLY A 91 13.81 11.73 -1.27
CA GLY A 91 14.35 10.55 -0.59
C GLY A 91 13.30 9.52 -0.15
N TRP A 92 12.04 9.66 -0.57
CA TRP A 92 11.02 8.65 -0.29
C TRP A 92 11.18 7.43 -1.21
N VAL A 93 10.96 6.25 -0.64
CA VAL A 93 10.95 4.98 -1.36
C VAL A 93 9.58 4.36 -1.20
N ARG A 94 9.01 3.95 -2.33
CA ARG A 94 7.74 3.23 -2.37
C ARG A 94 7.98 1.76 -2.09
N THR A 95 7.20 1.16 -1.18
CA THR A 95 7.42 -0.23 -0.79
C THR A 95 6.95 -1.21 -1.86
N SER A 96 6.01 -0.82 -2.73
CA SER A 96 5.58 -1.66 -3.86
C SER A 96 6.71 -1.96 -4.84
N ASP A 97 7.67 -1.04 -4.99
CA ASP A 97 8.83 -1.19 -5.88
C ASP A 97 9.78 -2.28 -5.37
N ILE A 98 9.71 -2.57 -4.08
CA ILE A 98 10.48 -3.62 -3.41
C ILE A 98 9.65 -4.91 -3.33
N ALA A 99 8.38 -4.81 -2.93
CA ALA A 99 7.46 -5.93 -2.90
C ALA A 99 6.00 -5.48 -3.04
N PRO A 100 5.23 -6.03 -4.01
CA PRO A 100 3.88 -5.56 -4.37
C PRO A 100 2.81 -5.76 -3.29
N ASN A 101 3.15 -6.32 -2.13
CA ASN A 101 2.26 -6.50 -0.98
C ASN A 101 2.97 -6.22 0.34
N PHE A 102 3.78 -5.17 0.38
CA PHE A 102 4.47 -4.82 1.61
C PHE A 102 3.47 -4.55 2.74
N LYS A 103 3.66 -5.21 3.88
CA LYS A 103 2.73 -5.11 4.99
C LYS A 103 2.77 -3.72 5.59
N ALA A 104 1.58 -3.12 5.70
CA ALA A 104 1.29 -1.91 6.45
C ALA A 104 1.98 -0.61 6.04
N VAL A 105 3.11 -0.66 5.34
CA VAL A 105 3.89 0.50 4.92
C VAL A 105 3.78 0.63 3.41
N ASP A 106 3.42 1.82 2.94
CA ASP A 106 3.32 2.17 1.52
C ASP A 106 4.55 2.99 1.08
N PHE A 107 5.07 3.85 1.96
CA PHE A 107 6.30 4.63 1.72
C PHE A 107 7.23 4.62 2.92
N TYR A 108 8.53 4.77 2.69
CA TYR A 108 9.48 5.02 3.76
C TYR A 108 10.63 5.94 3.32
N LYS A 109 11.28 6.58 4.30
CA LYS A 109 12.59 7.22 4.19
C LYS A 109 13.59 6.43 5.00
N GLY A 110 14.78 6.20 4.46
CA GLY A 110 15.84 5.48 5.14
C GLY A 110 16.73 4.71 4.17
N LYS A 111 17.31 3.61 4.65
CA LYS A 111 18.29 2.81 3.88
C LYS A 111 17.99 1.32 3.91
N SER A 112 18.37 0.64 2.84
CA SER A 112 18.33 -0.81 2.74
C SER A 112 19.74 -1.39 2.87
N ILE A 113 19.90 -2.43 3.69
CA ILE A 113 21.15 -3.17 3.90
C ILE A 113 20.84 -4.65 3.72
N GLY A 114 21.12 -5.17 2.53
CA GLY A 114 20.68 -6.51 2.14
C GLY A 114 19.15 -6.63 2.24
N ASN A 115 18.68 -7.60 3.02
CA ASN A 115 17.24 -7.82 3.24
C ASN A 115 16.66 -6.96 4.37
N GLN A 116 17.47 -6.16 5.07
CA GLN A 116 16.99 -5.28 6.14
C GLN A 116 16.70 -3.88 5.62
N ILE A 117 15.60 -3.30 6.05
CA ILE A 117 15.25 -1.91 5.80
C ILE A 117 15.28 -1.16 7.12
N LEU A 118 16.14 -0.15 7.21
CA LEU A 118 16.21 0.75 8.37
C LEU A 118 15.50 2.04 7.98
N ALA A 119 14.21 2.09 8.31
CA ALA A 119 13.34 3.22 8.00
C ALA A 119 13.42 4.27 9.13
N GLU A 120 13.86 5.46 8.77
CA GLU A 120 13.78 6.65 9.63
C GLU A 120 12.31 7.02 9.84
N THR A 121 11.54 7.06 8.74
CA THR A 121 10.11 7.28 8.77
C THR A 121 9.42 6.29 7.84
N ALA A 122 8.33 5.67 8.30
CA ALA A 122 7.48 4.80 7.51
C ALA A 122 6.03 5.32 7.52
N ILE A 123 5.43 5.39 6.34
CA ILE A 123 4.08 5.91 6.12
C ILE A 123 3.16 4.77 5.67
N SER A 124 2.05 4.65 6.39
CA SER A 124 0.89 3.84 6.03
C SER A 124 -0.21 4.77 5.55
N MET A 125 -0.60 4.68 4.28
CA MET A 125 -1.69 5.45 3.72
C MET A 125 -3.00 4.71 3.90
N LYS A 126 -4.05 5.44 4.28
CA LYS A 126 -5.41 4.92 4.39
C LYS A 126 -6.38 5.91 3.79
N THR A 127 -7.39 5.40 3.10
CA THR A 127 -8.53 6.19 2.62
C THR A 127 -9.77 5.80 3.38
N THR A 128 -10.62 6.75 3.75
CA THR A 128 -11.85 6.45 4.48
C THR A 128 -12.97 7.44 4.18
N LYS A 129 -14.21 6.96 4.22
CA LYS A 129 -15.43 7.77 4.32
C LYS A 129 -16.08 7.70 5.71
N ALA A 130 -15.47 6.96 6.64
CA ALA A 130 -15.99 6.84 7.99
C ALA A 130 -16.00 8.22 8.65
N LYS A 131 -17.12 8.57 9.30
CA LYS A 131 -17.24 9.79 10.08
C LYS A 131 -16.92 9.55 11.56
N ASP A 132 -17.10 8.32 12.03
CA ASP A 132 -16.76 7.90 13.39
C ASP A 132 -15.35 7.28 13.44
N VAL A 133 -14.42 8.00 14.08
CA VAL A 133 -13.05 7.56 14.31
C VAL A 133 -12.95 6.29 15.15
N ARG A 134 -13.85 6.09 16.12
CA ARG A 134 -13.82 4.92 16.99
C ARG A 134 -14.25 3.68 16.24
N GLN A 135 -15.27 3.79 15.39
CA GLN A 135 -15.65 2.70 14.49
C GLN A 135 -14.49 2.39 13.53
N TRP A 136 -13.87 3.41 12.94
CA TRP A 136 -12.76 3.24 12.01
C TRP A 136 -11.54 2.56 12.65
N LEU A 137 -11.09 3.04 13.81
CA LEU A 137 -10.02 2.43 14.61
C LEU A 137 -10.35 1.00 15.03
N ASN A 138 -11.63 0.68 15.20
CA ASN A 138 -12.06 -0.65 15.61
C ASN A 138 -12.18 -1.67 14.47
N SER A 139 -12.08 -1.23 13.22
CA SER A 139 -12.12 -2.12 12.06
C SER A 139 -10.92 -3.10 12.06
N ALA A 140 -11.15 -4.32 11.57
CA ALA A 140 -10.15 -5.39 11.59
C ALA A 140 -8.87 -5.00 10.84
N ASP A 141 -9.00 -4.37 9.68
CA ASP A 141 -7.87 -3.97 8.85
C ASP A 141 -7.02 -2.88 9.49
N ILE A 142 -7.65 -1.89 10.15
CA ILE A 142 -6.93 -0.82 10.85
C ILE A 142 -6.24 -1.35 12.09
N LYS A 143 -6.90 -2.22 12.89
CA LYS A 143 -6.24 -2.91 14.02
C LYS A 143 -5.02 -3.69 13.58
N LYS A 144 -5.14 -4.45 12.48
CA LYS A 144 -4.05 -5.23 11.90
C LYS A 144 -2.91 -4.34 11.39
N ASN A 145 -3.22 -3.23 10.72
CA ASN A 145 -2.24 -2.26 10.26
C ASN A 145 -1.45 -1.65 11.42
N ILE A 146 -2.14 -1.18 12.47
CA ILE A 146 -1.52 -0.64 13.69
C ILE A 146 -0.63 -1.69 14.36
N ALA A 147 -1.08 -2.94 14.47
CA ALA A 147 -0.28 -4.01 15.06
C ALA A 147 1.03 -4.24 14.29
N PHE A 148 0.99 -4.27 12.94
CA PHE A 148 2.21 -4.39 12.14
C PHE A 148 3.14 -3.20 12.31
N LEU A 149 2.63 -1.96 12.35
CA LEU A 149 3.48 -0.79 12.58
C LEU A 149 4.12 -0.79 13.97
N LYS A 150 3.40 -1.26 15.00
CA LYS A 150 3.97 -1.46 16.35
C LYS A 150 5.12 -2.48 16.34
N ASP A 151 4.97 -3.56 15.58
CA ASP A 151 6.04 -4.54 15.39
C ASP A 151 7.26 -3.90 14.72
N GLY A 152 7.05 -3.03 13.73
CA GLY A 152 8.11 -2.28 13.07
C GLY A 152 8.83 -1.28 13.97
N LEU A 153 8.10 -0.59 14.85
CA LEU A 153 8.67 0.32 15.86
C LEU A 153 9.49 -0.42 16.91
N ASN A 154 9.20 -1.70 17.16
CA ASN A 154 9.98 -2.53 18.06
C ASN A 154 11.32 -2.91 17.42
N LYS A 155 12.42 -2.39 18.00
CA LYS A 155 13.79 -2.57 17.49
C LYS A 155 14.28 -4.02 17.46
N LEU A 156 13.69 -4.91 18.25
CA LEU A 156 14.03 -6.33 18.28
C LEU A 156 13.18 -7.15 17.31
N LYS A 157 11.95 -6.69 17.04
CA LYS A 157 10.97 -7.45 16.24
C LYS A 157 10.99 -7.06 14.76
N GLY A 158 10.81 -5.78 14.43
CA GLY A 158 10.62 -5.33 13.05
C GLY A 158 9.35 -5.89 12.37
N ILE A 159 9.17 -5.54 11.10
CA ILE A 159 8.10 -6.08 10.24
C ILE A 159 8.70 -7.05 9.23
N ASP A 160 8.31 -8.33 9.32
CA ASP A 160 8.62 -9.32 8.29
C ASP A 160 7.61 -9.23 7.14
N SER A 161 8.10 -8.87 5.95
CA SER A 161 7.30 -8.63 4.76
C SER A 161 8.02 -9.16 3.52
N ASN A 162 7.53 -10.27 2.99
CA ASN A 162 8.20 -11.04 1.93
C ASN A 162 9.62 -11.45 2.36
N LYS A 163 10.64 -11.12 1.56
CA LYS A 163 12.05 -11.40 1.86
C LYS A 163 12.72 -10.29 2.67
N HIS A 164 11.97 -9.27 3.08
CA HIS A 164 12.51 -8.10 3.79
C HIS A 164 12.06 -8.06 5.24
N LYS A 165 12.92 -7.49 6.07
CA LYS A 165 12.63 -7.15 7.46
C LYS A 165 12.84 -5.65 7.68
N MET A 166 11.79 -4.93 8.06
CA MET A 166 11.85 -3.48 8.26
C MET A 166 11.84 -3.11 9.74
N PHE A 167 12.78 -2.27 10.15
CA PHE A 167 12.83 -1.63 11.45
C PHE A 167 12.54 -0.14 11.28
N ILE A 168 11.63 0.40 12.09
CA ILE A 168 11.06 1.74 11.93
C ILE A 168 11.45 2.60 13.13
N ASN A 169 11.93 3.82 12.87
CA ASN A 169 12.17 4.83 13.91
C ASN A 169 10.90 5.66 14.18
N SER A 170 10.22 6.15 13.15
CA SER A 170 8.95 6.86 13.24
C SER A 170 7.91 6.23 12.31
N ALA A 171 6.72 5.92 12.83
CA ALA A 171 5.62 5.39 12.03
C ALA A 171 4.46 6.38 12.01
N GLU A 172 3.89 6.60 10.82
CA GLU A 172 2.75 7.50 10.64
C GLU A 172 1.67 6.84 9.80
N ILE A 173 0.41 7.03 10.18
CA ILE A 173 -0.75 6.67 9.38
C ILE A 173 -1.34 7.95 8.81
N HIS A 174 -1.27 8.11 7.49
CA HIS A 174 -1.83 9.26 6.78
C HIS A 174 -3.20 8.88 6.23
N ILE A 175 -4.22 9.53 6.75
CA ILE A 175 -5.63 9.26 6.52
C ILE A 175 -6.17 10.28 5.53
N TYR A 176 -6.69 9.80 4.42
CA TYR A 176 -7.27 10.60 3.37
C TYR A 176 -8.79 10.44 3.34
N MET A 177 -9.49 11.57 3.27
CA MET A 177 -10.95 11.63 3.25
C MET A 177 -11.43 12.52 2.11
N PRO A 178 -12.67 12.35 1.63
CA PRO A 178 -13.32 13.35 0.79
C PRO A 178 -13.35 14.70 1.50
N LYS A 179 -13.09 15.78 0.76
CA LYS A 179 -13.02 17.14 1.31
C LYS A 179 -14.30 17.54 2.04
N GLU A 180 -15.46 17.14 1.52
CA GLU A 180 -16.76 17.42 2.13
C GLU A 180 -16.97 16.76 3.50
N ASN A 181 -16.18 15.76 3.85
CA ASN A 181 -16.25 15.08 5.15
C ASN A 181 -15.32 15.71 6.19
N ILE A 182 -14.35 16.54 5.81
CA ILE A 182 -13.43 17.18 6.76
C ILE A 182 -14.07 18.48 7.27
N THR A 183 -14.86 18.35 8.33
CA THR A 183 -15.40 19.49 9.08
C THR A 183 -14.59 19.75 10.35
N ASP A 184 -14.63 20.95 10.90
CA ASP A 184 -13.93 21.30 12.15
C ASP A 184 -14.34 20.39 13.32
N ASP A 185 -15.63 20.05 13.42
CA ASP A 185 -16.13 19.17 14.47
C ASP A 185 -15.65 17.73 14.31
N LEU A 186 -15.56 17.25 13.07
CA LEU A 186 -14.99 15.94 12.77
C LEU A 186 -13.50 15.93 13.13
N LEU A 187 -12.75 16.94 12.69
CA LEU A 187 -11.31 17.05 12.98
C LEU A 187 -11.04 17.05 14.48
N LYS A 188 -11.72 17.91 15.26
CA LYS A 188 -11.56 17.95 16.73
C LYS A 188 -11.81 16.59 17.37
N THR A 189 -12.85 15.88 16.92
CA THR A 189 -13.20 14.55 17.44
C THR A 189 -12.13 13.52 17.09
N TRP A 190 -11.69 13.51 15.83
CA TRP A 190 -10.68 12.59 15.35
C TRP A 190 -9.32 12.85 15.99
N GLU A 191 -8.85 14.10 16.04
CA GLU A 191 -7.59 14.50 16.66
C GLU A 191 -7.53 14.05 18.13
N LYS A 192 -8.62 14.22 18.88
CA LYS A 192 -8.68 13.76 20.28
C LYS A 192 -8.49 12.26 20.41
N GLU A 193 -9.19 11.46 19.61
CA GLU A 193 -9.13 10.00 19.72
C GLU A 193 -7.83 9.43 19.12
N LEU A 194 -7.34 10.01 18.02
CA LEU A 194 -6.08 9.62 17.41
C LEU A 194 -4.88 10.01 18.28
N SER A 195 -4.91 11.14 18.99
CA SER A 195 -3.84 11.52 19.93
C SER A 195 -3.71 10.52 21.08
N LYS A 196 -4.83 10.00 21.60
CA LYS A 196 -4.80 8.89 22.57
C LYS A 196 -4.14 7.67 21.96
N LYS A 197 -4.52 7.32 20.73
CA LYS A 197 -3.93 6.18 20.00
C LYS A 197 -2.44 6.36 19.76
N THR A 198 -1.99 7.57 19.45
CA THR A 198 -0.57 7.92 19.36
C THR A 198 0.14 7.69 20.69
N GLY A 199 -0.43 8.14 21.81
CA GLY A 199 0.14 7.89 23.14
C GLY A 199 0.28 6.39 23.48
N GLU A 200 -0.67 5.56 23.05
CA GLU A 200 -0.65 4.11 23.27
C GLU A 200 0.34 3.35 22.38
N THR A 201 0.63 3.87 21.19
CA THR A 201 1.30 3.09 20.13
C THR A 201 2.60 3.69 19.63
N GLY A 202 2.84 4.98 19.88
CA GLY A 202 3.91 5.77 19.26
C GLY A 202 3.67 6.10 17.78
N ILE A 203 2.54 5.70 17.19
CA ILE A 203 2.21 5.93 15.78
C ILE A 203 1.52 7.29 15.65
N LYS A 204 2.04 8.17 14.79
CA LYS A 204 1.43 9.46 14.50
C LYS A 204 0.30 9.32 13.49
N PHE A 205 -0.67 10.21 13.54
CA PHE A 205 -1.74 10.26 12.55
C PHE A 205 -1.82 11.64 11.93
N GLU A 206 -2.18 11.68 10.65
CA GLU A 206 -2.44 12.91 9.92
C GLU A 206 -3.71 12.72 9.07
N ILE A 207 -4.58 13.72 9.04
CA ILE A 207 -5.81 13.71 8.23
C ILE A 207 -5.66 14.77 7.14
N ARG A 208 -5.87 14.38 5.88
CA ARG A 208 -5.78 15.26 4.70
C ARG A 208 -6.85 14.93 3.67
N THR A 209 -7.02 15.83 2.72
CA THR A 209 -7.69 15.52 1.46
C THR A 209 -6.66 15.21 0.38
N LEU A 210 -7.05 14.51 -0.68
CA LEU A 210 -6.16 14.32 -1.84
C LEU A 210 -5.95 15.66 -2.57
N GLU A 211 -7.00 16.47 -2.59
CA GLU A 211 -7.12 17.79 -3.17
C GLU A 211 -6.11 18.79 -2.59
N ASP A 212 -5.63 18.59 -1.35
CA ASP A 212 -4.59 19.42 -0.73
C ASP A 212 -3.25 19.36 -1.47
N PHE A 213 -3.01 18.29 -2.25
CA PHE A 213 -1.72 18.04 -2.91
C PHE A 213 -1.77 18.15 -4.44
N VAL A 214 -2.96 18.00 -5.03
CA VAL A 214 -3.14 18.03 -6.48
C VAL A 214 -3.24 19.47 -6.96
N LYS A 215 -2.30 19.86 -7.82
CA LYS A 215 -2.20 21.19 -8.45
C LYS A 215 -2.34 21.10 -9.96
#